data_AF-A0A379B540-F1
#
_entry.id   AF-A0A379B540-F1
#
_cell.length_a   1.000
_cell.length_b   1.000
_cell.length_c   1.000
_cell.angle_alpha   90.00
_cell.angle_beta   90.00
_cell.angle_gamma   90.00
#
_symmetry.space_group_name_H-M   'P 1'
#
loop_
_entity.id
_entity.type
_entity.pdbx_description
1 polymer ?
#
loop_
_entity_poly.entity_id
_entity_poly.type
_entity_poly.pdbx_seq_one_letter_code
_entity_poly.pdbx_strand_id
1 'polypeptide(L)'
;MTRDGKPKGFFYLDHRTVEGKHGIILDTFATAGNVNDSQPYIARLDEVRLSEKGKVIYARGKETVERSFADAKQHHGHRYARFRGLRKV
;
A
#
# COMPACT_ATOMS: atom_id res chain seq x y z
N MET A 1 2.57 -22.50 -4.77
CA MET A 1 2.76 -23.07 -6.13
C MET A 1 3.47 -22.03 -6.98
N THR A 2 4.69 -22.33 -7.40
CA THR A 2 5.45 -21.52 -8.38
C THR A 2 5.07 -22.01 -9.78
N ARG A 3 4.71 -21.11 -10.70
CA ARG A 3 4.37 -21.46 -12.10
C ARG A 3 5.56 -22.13 -12.81
N ASP A 4 5.28 -23.09 -13.69
CA ASP A 4 6.28 -23.72 -14.56
C ASP A 4 6.93 -22.70 -15.49
N GLY A 5 8.24 -22.85 -15.72
CA GLY A 5 9.05 -21.95 -16.56
C GLY A 5 9.61 -20.71 -15.87
N LYS A 6 9.39 -20.52 -14.55
CA LYS A 6 10.03 -19.42 -13.82
C LYS A 6 11.55 -19.65 -13.78
N PRO A 7 12.38 -18.66 -14.16
CA PRO A 7 13.83 -18.79 -14.08
C PRO A 7 14.25 -19.16 -12.65
N LYS A 8 15.22 -20.07 -12.52
CA LYS A 8 15.81 -20.46 -11.23
C LYS A 8 17.04 -19.58 -10.98
N GLY A 9 17.11 -18.94 -9.82
CA GLY A 9 18.22 -18.04 -9.49
C GLY A 9 17.97 -17.24 -8.21
N PHE A 10 18.93 -16.39 -7.86
CA PHE A 10 18.77 -15.42 -6.78
C PHE A 10 17.89 -14.27 -7.27
N PHE A 11 16.73 -14.12 -6.64
CA PHE A 11 15.81 -13.01 -6.89
C PHE A 11 15.67 -12.16 -5.63
N TYR A 12 15.42 -10.87 -5.82
CA TYR A 12 14.99 -9.95 -4.79
C TYR A 12 13.68 -9.29 -5.19
N LEU A 13 12.94 -8.81 -4.20
CA LEU A 13 11.76 -7.98 -4.39
C LEU A 13 12.06 -6.59 -3.84
N ASP A 14 11.76 -5.57 -4.64
CA ASP A 14 11.82 -4.17 -4.25
C ASP A 14 10.43 -3.71 -3.79
N HIS A 15 10.32 -3.38 -2.50
CA HIS A 15 9.13 -2.81 -1.87
C HIS A 15 9.25 -1.29 -1.89
N ARG A 16 8.54 -0.66 -2.81
CA ARG A 16 8.59 0.80 -3.00
C ARG A 16 7.37 1.49 -2.42
N THR A 17 7.60 2.47 -1.55
CA THR A 17 6.55 3.39 -1.07
C THR A 17 6.59 4.67 -1.88
N VAL A 18 5.44 5.09 -2.42
CA VAL A 18 5.32 6.23 -3.33
C VAL A 18 4.25 7.19 -2.87
N GLU A 19 4.52 8.49 -3.02
CA GLU A 19 3.56 9.56 -2.80
C GLU A 19 2.54 9.62 -3.95
N GLY A 20 1.24 9.57 -3.61
CA GLY A 20 0.18 9.35 -4.60
C GLY A 20 -0.09 10.51 -5.56
N LYS A 21 0.25 11.75 -5.22
CA LYS A 21 -0.07 12.93 -6.03
C LYS A 21 0.94 13.22 -7.14
N HIS A 22 2.24 13.02 -6.88
CA HIS A 22 3.31 13.35 -7.83
C HIS A 22 4.23 12.16 -8.15
N GLY A 23 3.97 10.98 -7.61
CA GLY A 23 4.75 9.78 -7.90
C GLY A 23 6.16 9.78 -7.30
N ILE A 24 6.40 10.57 -6.24
CA ILE A 24 7.70 10.66 -5.59
C ILE A 24 7.96 9.40 -4.76
N ILE A 25 9.10 8.75 -4.98
CA ILE A 25 9.54 7.60 -4.18
C ILE A 25 9.97 8.09 -2.80
N LEU A 26 9.31 7.58 -1.75
CA LEU A 26 9.59 7.92 -0.36
C LEU A 26 10.48 6.91 0.34
N ASP A 27 10.40 5.65 -0.09
CA ASP A 27 11.17 4.54 0.47
C ASP A 27 11.32 3.42 -0.56
N THR A 28 12.43 2.68 -0.47
CA THR A 28 12.77 1.53 -1.31
C THR A 28 13.43 0.50 -0.39
N PHE A 29 12.82 -0.66 -0.24
CA PHE A 29 13.31 -1.71 0.64
C PHE A 29 13.39 -3.04 -0.10
N ALA A 30 14.59 -3.60 -0.21
CA ALA A 30 14.81 -4.86 -0.91
C ALA A 30 14.78 -6.05 0.05
N THR A 31 14.06 -7.12 -0.31
CA THR A 31 14.06 -8.40 0.41
C THR A 31 14.41 -9.54 -0.53
N ALA A 32 14.73 -10.71 0.04
CA ALA A 32 14.81 -11.94 -0.74
C ALA A 32 13.48 -12.20 -1.49
N GLY A 33 13.58 -12.76 -2.70
CA GLY A 33 12.45 -12.89 -3.62
C GLY A 33 11.38 -13.91 -3.22
N ASN A 34 11.55 -14.56 -2.08
CA ASN A 34 10.57 -15.45 -1.45
C ASN A 34 9.76 -14.76 -0.33
N VAL A 35 10.08 -13.52 0.03
CA VAL A 35 9.32 -12.74 1.02
C VAL A 35 8.06 -12.18 0.35
N ASN A 36 6.90 -12.41 0.96
CA ASN A 36 5.64 -11.86 0.46
C ASN A 36 5.54 -10.34 0.73
N ASP A 37 5.02 -9.58 -0.24
CA ASP A 37 4.92 -8.10 -0.15
C ASP A 37 4.16 -7.61 1.08
N SER A 38 3.14 -8.34 1.54
CA SER A 38 2.39 -8.01 2.76
C SER A 38 3.22 -7.98 4.04
N GLN A 39 4.35 -8.69 4.07
CA GLN A 39 5.18 -8.82 5.27
C GLN A 39 5.94 -7.52 5.58
N PRO A 40 6.74 -6.94 4.66
CA PRO A 40 7.43 -5.69 4.93
C PRO A 40 6.49 -4.47 4.89
N TYR A 41 5.41 -4.52 4.11
CA TYR A 41 4.67 -3.32 3.71
C TYR A 41 4.18 -2.45 4.88
N ILE A 42 3.57 -3.05 5.90
CA ILE A 42 3.02 -2.29 7.04
C ILE A 42 4.14 -1.57 7.81
N ALA A 43 5.23 -2.27 8.11
CA ALA A 43 6.36 -1.68 8.82
C ALA A 43 7.05 -0.58 8.00
N ARG A 44 7.22 -0.78 6.67
CA ARG A 44 7.78 0.25 5.78
C ARG A 44 6.91 1.50 5.72
N LEU A 45 5.59 1.34 5.63
CA LEU A 45 4.65 2.46 5.63
C LEU A 45 4.74 3.27 6.92
N ASP A 46 4.82 2.62 8.08
CA ASP A 46 4.96 3.33 9.35
C ASP A 46 6.30 4.06 9.47
N GLU A 47 7.40 3.48 9.01
CA GLU A 47 8.69 4.16 8.96
C GLU A 47 8.63 5.46 8.14
N VAL A 48 8.05 5.38 6.94
CA VAL A 48 7.85 6.55 6.08
C VAL A 48 6.94 7.57 6.75
N ARG A 49 5.78 7.13 7.26
CA ARG A 49 4.76 8.00 7.86
C ARG A 49 5.27 8.72 9.10
N LEU A 50 6.08 8.05 9.93
CA LEU A 50 6.59 8.59 11.18
C LEU A 50 7.86 9.43 11.01
N SER A 51 8.55 9.30 9.87
CA SER A 51 9.68 10.16 9.50
C SER A 51 9.28 11.64 9.44
N GLU A 52 10.23 12.54 9.68
CA GLU A 52 10.01 13.99 9.59
C GLU A 52 9.52 14.41 8.20
N LYS A 53 10.14 13.87 7.14
CA LYS A 53 9.75 14.14 5.75
C LYS A 53 8.34 13.63 5.45
N GLY A 54 8.01 12.42 5.88
CA GLY A 54 6.68 11.84 5.69
C GLY A 54 5.58 12.64 6.38
N LYS A 55 5.85 13.15 7.59
CA LYS A 55 4.93 14.07 8.29
C LYS A 55 4.69 15.36 7.51
N VAL A 56 5.74 15.96 6.95
CA VAL A 56 5.61 17.18 6.12
C VAL A 56 4.79 16.90 4.85
N ILE A 57 5.04 15.76 4.19
CA ILE A 57 4.30 15.36 2.98
C ILE A 57 2.83 15.08 3.32
N TYR A 58 2.57 14.32 4.38
CA TYR A 58 1.22 14.03 4.84
C TYR A 58 0.44 15.30 5.20
N ALA A 59 1.09 16.26 5.89
CA ALA A 59 0.46 17.53 6.24
C ALA A 59 -0.03 18.31 5.01
N ARG A 60 0.65 18.19 3.86
CA ARG A 60 0.25 18.79 2.58
C ARG A 60 -0.87 18.03 1.86
N GLY A 61 -1.02 16.73 2.13
CA GLY A 61 -1.96 15.84 1.41
C GLY A 61 -3.21 15.42 2.21
N LYS A 62 -3.26 15.67 3.52
CA LYS A 62 -4.32 15.19 4.43
C LYS A 62 -5.73 15.59 4.00
N GLU A 63 -5.90 16.80 3.46
CA GLU A 63 -7.22 17.29 3.02
C GLU A 63 -7.74 16.52 1.80
N THR A 64 -6.85 16.12 0.90
CA THR A 64 -7.23 15.32 -0.28
C THR A 64 -7.63 13.90 0.12
N VAL A 65 -6.91 13.31 1.08
CA VAL A 65 -7.24 11.99 1.64
C VAL A 65 -8.62 12.01 2.29
N GLU A 66 -8.86 12.95 3.19
CA GLU A 66 -10.15 13.08 3.87
C GLU A 66 -11.29 13.40 2.89
N ARG A 67 -11.05 14.25 1.89
CA ARG A 67 -12.04 14.54 0.83
C ARG A 67 -12.36 13.31 0.01
N SER A 68 -11.37 12.48 -0.34
CA SER A 68 -11.61 11.22 -1.05
C SER A 68 -12.44 10.24 -0.22
N PHE A 69 -12.19 10.12 1.09
CA PHE A 69 -13.01 9.30 1.97
C PHE A 69 -14.44 9.84 2.12
N ALA A 70 -14.60 11.16 2.23
CA ALA A 70 -15.91 11.80 2.29
C ALA A 70 -16.69 11.56 1.00
N ASP A 71 -16.04 11.73 -0.16
CA ASP A 71 -16.63 11.52 -1.48
C ASP A 71 -17.04 10.06 -1.71
N ALA A 72 -16.14 9.12 -1.38
CA ALA A 72 -16.42 7.69 -1.40
C ALA A 72 -17.64 7.32 -0.54
N LYS A 73 -17.76 7.92 0.66
CA LYS A 73 -18.91 7.70 1.55
C LYS A 73 -20.20 8.32 0.99
N GLN A 74 -20.17 9.54 0.49
CA GLN A 74 -21.38 10.25 0.04
C GLN A 74 -21.88 9.76 -1.31
N HIS A 75 -20.98 9.58 -2.29
CA HIS A 75 -21.34 9.40 -3.68
C HIS A 75 -21.17 7.96 -4.20
N HIS A 76 -20.33 7.14 -3.55
CA HIS A 76 -20.00 5.79 -4.05
C HIS A 76 -20.50 4.64 -3.15
N GLY A 77 -21.32 4.96 -2.15
CA GLY A 77 -21.99 3.94 -1.32
C GLY A 77 -21.05 3.18 -0.39
N HIS A 78 -19.88 3.75 -0.05
CA HIS A 78 -18.93 3.16 0.90
C HIS A 78 -19.32 3.37 2.38
N ARG A 79 -20.51 3.92 2.67
CA ARG A 79 -21.04 4.03 4.05
C ARG A 79 -21.29 2.67 4.70
N TYR A 80 -21.63 1.65 3.91
CA TYR A 80 -21.98 0.32 4.41
C TYR A 80 -21.31 -0.75 3.55
N ALA A 81 -20.78 -1.78 4.19
CA ALA A 81 -20.30 -2.96 3.49
C ALA A 81 -21.49 -3.64 2.79
N ARG A 82 -21.49 -3.64 1.46
CA ARG A 82 -22.58 -4.23 0.65
C ARG A 82 -22.47 -5.76 0.51
N PHE A 83 -21.35 -6.35 0.90
CA PHE A 83 -21.14 -7.79 0.82
C PHE A 83 -21.68 -8.48 2.07
N ARG A 84 -22.69 -9.35 1.88
CA ARG A 84 -23.01 -10.40 2.85
C ARG A 84 -21.88 -11.43 2.78
N GLY A 85 -21.41 -11.90 3.94
CA GLY A 85 -20.28 -12.83 4.04
C GLY A 85 -20.41 -14.02 3.09
N LEU A 86 -19.26 -14.61 2.73
CA LEU A 86 -19.23 -15.81 1.88
C LEU A 86 -20.22 -16.85 2.41
N ARG A 87 -21.09 -17.35 1.52
CA ARG A 87 -21.98 -18.46 1.86
C ARG A 87 -21.08 -19.62 2.29
N LYS A 88 -21.22 -20.09 3.54
CA LYS A 88 -20.54 -21.31 3.99
C LYS A 88 -20.86 -22.42 2.99
N VAL A 89 -19.84 -22.89 2.28
CA VAL A 89 -19.82 -24.15 1.56
C VAL A 89 -19.09 -25.16 2.42
#